data_AF-A0A067SXX2-F1
#
_entry.id   AF-A0A067SXX2-F1
#
_cell.length_a   1.000
_cell.length_b   1.000
_cell.length_c   1.000
_cell.angle_alpha   90.00
_cell.angle_beta   90.00
_cell.angle_gamma   90.00
#
_symmetry.space_group_name_H-M   'P 1'
#
loop_
_entity.id
_entity.type
_entity.pdbx_description
1 polymer ?
#
loop_
_entity_poly.entity_id
_entity_poly.type
_entity_poly.pdbx_seq_one_letter_code
_entity_poly.pdbx_strand_id
1 'polypeptide(L)'
;MTAANRGKRQKPKGKPQKPHIKIPSTPNSASKGGVSAASNDKDTTSQEPQSSLGSAFQTPPTSPSSPVIDLPSMESMTQQSQEPQEKQPPQEQVNVNPAISATDIASNDILAIANVFATMKTALVSMTSAFDRLGTQTEKMMSLSLDIKAAEQLRQVQSTLEQQIIRHKAEIQTLRSSLQAKIKEAVEEKIRAQMYDIVKSSIQQEVEEKVREQLSVQIPEDLRQQVISHKRQILEVKTTLHNSEARRYNALQTIPGPNARLRPLLRPLPTPEQSPVILVSQSSSVGGSTLATPTSAFPRVPAPTPIKRIASNSLRSALPETVPPTPSHLFPRDLGALFALSQDDARRLLREYGLDSAAASPATENAKPRGLASVDEEGDALDSDGEKAGEEDPDAHAKYLNTFMAHIGVPFLMIPAPKEKVDESAPLSSRSRRRRLLTPLIIK
;
A
#
# COMPACT_ATOMS: atom_id res chain seq x y z
N MET A 1 53.44 55.23 6.46
CA MET A 1 54.52 54.34 5.96
C MET A 1 54.11 52.92 6.31
N THR A 2 53.48 52.20 5.38
CA THR A 2 52.95 50.85 5.64
C THR A 2 53.36 49.98 4.47
N ALA A 3 54.23 49.00 4.75
CA ALA A 3 54.99 48.24 3.77
C ALA A 3 54.15 47.20 3.04
N ALA A 4 54.31 47.16 1.72
CA ALA A 4 53.66 46.23 0.81
C ALA A 4 54.31 44.83 0.88
N ASN A 5 53.50 43.81 1.22
CA ASN A 5 53.91 42.42 1.23
C ASN A 5 53.53 41.75 -0.10
N ARG A 6 54.50 41.62 -1.02
CA ARG A 6 54.34 40.94 -2.31
C ARG A 6 54.52 39.42 -2.14
N GLY A 7 53.40 38.70 -2.05
CA GLY A 7 53.37 37.23 -2.08
C GLY A 7 53.79 36.68 -3.45
N LYS A 8 54.84 35.84 -3.44
CA LYS A 8 55.31 35.06 -4.60
C LYS A 8 54.29 33.98 -4.95
N ARG A 9 53.77 34.02 -6.18
CA ARG A 9 52.97 32.95 -6.79
C ARG A 9 53.85 31.70 -7.04
N GLN A 10 53.57 30.61 -6.34
CA GLN A 10 54.09 29.28 -6.67
C GLN A 10 53.26 28.65 -7.80
N LYS A 11 53.94 28.06 -8.79
CA LYS A 11 53.34 27.34 -9.92
C LYS A 11 52.87 25.95 -9.46
N PRO A 12 51.67 25.47 -9.87
CA PRO A 12 51.24 24.11 -9.57
C PRO A 12 51.93 23.11 -10.52
N LYS A 13 52.82 22.27 -9.98
CA LYS A 13 53.27 21.03 -10.62
C LYS A 13 52.56 19.87 -9.92
N GLY A 14 51.76 19.11 -10.67
CA GLY A 14 51.21 17.85 -10.20
C GLY A 14 49.92 17.47 -10.90
N LYS A 15 50.02 16.69 -11.99
CA LYS A 15 48.86 15.96 -12.52
C LYS A 15 48.57 14.81 -11.54
N PRO A 16 47.35 14.65 -11.02
CA PRO A 16 47.02 13.50 -10.18
C PRO A 16 47.07 12.21 -11.02
N GLN A 17 47.86 11.24 -10.58
CA GLN A 17 47.82 9.88 -11.10
C GLN A 17 46.46 9.26 -10.77
N LYS A 18 45.80 8.69 -11.78
CA LYS A 18 44.55 7.93 -11.62
C LYS A 18 44.81 6.70 -10.74
N PRO A 19 44.00 6.42 -9.72
CA PRO A 19 44.10 5.18 -8.96
C PRO A 19 43.70 3.99 -9.85
N HIS A 20 44.66 3.09 -10.09
CA HIS A 20 44.45 1.83 -10.79
C HIS A 20 43.86 0.81 -9.80
N ILE A 21 42.54 0.73 -9.72
CA ILE A 21 41.83 -0.28 -8.93
C ILE A 21 42.00 -1.64 -9.62
N LYS A 22 42.87 -2.50 -9.08
CA LYS A 22 42.92 -3.92 -9.45
C LYS A 22 41.74 -4.62 -8.77
N ILE A 23 40.71 -4.93 -9.56
CA ILE A 23 39.62 -5.81 -9.13
C ILE A 23 40.16 -7.25 -9.20
N PRO A 24 40.16 -8.03 -8.10
CA PRO A 24 40.53 -9.44 -8.14
C PRO A 24 39.47 -10.23 -8.93
N SER A 25 39.95 -11.08 -9.84
CA SER A 25 39.13 -11.99 -10.63
C SER A 25 38.36 -12.94 -9.72
N THR A 26 37.04 -12.91 -9.78
CA THR A 26 36.17 -13.90 -9.13
C THR A 26 36.32 -15.27 -9.81
N PRO A 27 36.32 -16.39 -9.06
CA PRO A 27 36.48 -17.72 -9.62
C PRO A 27 35.24 -18.12 -10.42
N ASN A 28 35.44 -18.27 -11.74
CA ASN A 28 34.42 -18.71 -12.67
C ASN A 28 34.21 -20.22 -12.52
N SER A 29 32.98 -20.60 -12.18
CA SER A 29 32.50 -21.97 -12.14
C SER A 29 32.64 -22.67 -13.49
N ALA A 30 33.17 -23.88 -13.46
CA ALA A 30 33.30 -24.76 -14.60
C ALA A 30 31.93 -25.09 -15.22
N SER A 31 31.70 -24.64 -16.45
CA SER A 31 30.73 -25.25 -17.36
C SER A 31 31.46 -25.81 -18.57
N LYS A 32 31.52 -27.13 -18.60
CA LYS A 32 31.87 -27.94 -19.77
C LYS A 32 30.99 -27.57 -20.97
N GLY A 33 31.61 -27.56 -22.16
CA GLY A 33 30.96 -28.04 -23.37
C GLY A 33 31.04 -27.09 -24.57
N GLY A 34 31.51 -27.64 -25.70
CA GLY A 34 31.00 -27.26 -27.02
C GLY A 34 31.98 -26.58 -27.96
N VAL A 35 32.71 -27.38 -28.71
CA VAL A 35 33.49 -27.00 -29.91
C VAL A 35 32.53 -26.81 -31.10
N SER A 36 32.59 -25.66 -31.79
CA SER A 36 32.40 -25.48 -33.26
C SER A 36 32.43 -23.96 -33.56
N ALA A 37 33.44 -23.42 -34.23
CA ALA A 37 33.69 -23.39 -35.68
C ALA A 37 32.82 -22.36 -36.44
N ALA A 38 33.51 -21.29 -36.86
CA ALA A 38 33.28 -20.30 -37.91
C ALA A 38 32.01 -20.36 -38.79
N SER A 39 31.37 -19.20 -38.95
CA SER A 39 30.99 -18.64 -40.28
C SER A 39 30.50 -17.18 -40.17
N ASN A 40 30.75 -16.45 -41.26
CA ASN A 40 30.36 -15.06 -41.56
C ASN A 40 28.87 -14.93 -41.94
N ASP A 41 28.48 -13.69 -42.22
CA ASP A 41 27.21 -13.16 -42.79
C ASP A 41 26.14 -12.78 -41.74
N LYS A 42 25.74 -11.50 -41.61
CA LYS A 42 25.02 -10.57 -42.52
C LYS A 42 23.51 -10.80 -42.47
N ASP A 43 22.80 -9.68 -42.33
CA ASP A 43 21.35 -9.44 -42.38
C ASP A 43 20.49 -9.51 -41.10
N THR A 44 20.10 -8.30 -40.67
CA THR A 44 18.72 -7.80 -40.60
C THR A 44 17.60 -8.84 -40.44
N THR A 45 16.90 -8.85 -39.30
CA THR A 45 15.43 -8.96 -39.20
C THR A 45 14.95 -8.77 -37.75
N SER A 46 13.90 -7.97 -37.63
CA SER A 46 13.09 -7.63 -36.47
C SER A 46 12.71 -8.82 -35.58
N GLN A 47 12.79 -8.63 -34.25
CA GLN A 47 12.07 -9.47 -33.28
C GLN A 47 11.45 -8.63 -32.17
N GLU A 48 10.23 -9.03 -31.83
CA GLU A 48 9.27 -8.45 -30.88
C GLU A 48 9.80 -8.27 -29.45
N PRO A 49 9.25 -7.31 -28.68
CA PRO A 49 9.43 -7.29 -27.24
C PRO A 49 8.50 -8.31 -26.56
N GLN A 50 9.12 -9.39 -26.13
CA GLN A 50 8.94 -10.13 -24.86
C GLN A 50 7.64 -9.90 -24.07
N SER A 51 6.85 -10.97 -23.97
CA SER A 51 5.95 -11.24 -22.84
C SER A 51 6.40 -12.52 -22.12
N SER A 52 7.31 -12.37 -21.14
CA SER A 52 7.74 -13.45 -20.26
C SER A 52 7.32 -13.18 -18.81
N LEU A 53 6.43 -14.05 -18.34
CA LEU A 53 6.44 -14.67 -17.00
C LEU A 53 6.44 -13.72 -15.79
N GLY A 54 5.23 -13.43 -15.31
CA GLY A 54 4.98 -12.95 -13.96
C GLY A 54 5.51 -13.96 -12.93
N SER A 55 6.60 -13.57 -12.26
CA SER A 55 7.16 -14.26 -11.12
C SER A 55 6.22 -14.16 -9.92
N ALA A 56 5.86 -15.31 -9.36
CA ALA A 56 5.10 -15.42 -8.13
C ALA A 56 5.91 -14.86 -6.95
N PHE A 57 5.37 -13.84 -6.29
CA PHE A 57 5.88 -13.34 -5.02
C PHE A 57 5.80 -14.45 -3.96
N GLN A 58 6.95 -15.06 -3.66
CA GLN A 58 7.13 -15.86 -2.46
C GLN A 58 7.13 -14.92 -1.25
N THR A 59 6.09 -15.00 -0.43
CA THR A 59 6.06 -14.40 0.91
C THR A 59 7.04 -15.14 1.84
N PRO A 60 7.69 -14.43 2.78
CA PRO A 60 8.67 -15.03 3.69
C PRO A 60 8.01 -16.05 4.66
N PRO A 61 8.75 -17.08 5.11
CA PRO A 61 8.25 -18.06 6.05
C PRO A 61 8.03 -17.41 7.43
N THR A 62 6.80 -17.53 7.92
CA THR A 62 6.41 -17.25 9.31
C THR A 62 7.23 -18.12 10.28
N SER A 63 7.86 -17.46 11.24
CA SER A 63 8.65 -18.08 12.31
C SER A 63 7.79 -18.99 13.21
N PRO A 64 8.37 -20.05 13.81
CA PRO A 64 7.66 -20.99 14.65
C PRO A 64 7.24 -20.35 15.99
N SER A 65 5.94 -20.37 16.25
CA SER A 65 5.35 -20.09 17.56
C SER A 65 5.83 -21.15 18.56
N SER A 66 6.56 -20.72 19.58
CA SER A 66 7.00 -21.59 20.68
C SER A 66 5.88 -21.67 21.71
N PRO A 67 5.48 -22.87 22.17
CA PRO A 67 4.50 -22.98 23.25
C PRO A 67 5.11 -22.43 24.55
N VAL A 68 4.36 -21.53 25.17
CA VAL A 68 4.59 -21.04 26.53
C VAL A 68 4.56 -22.26 27.46
N ILE A 69 5.72 -22.62 28.00
CA ILE A 69 5.85 -23.58 29.08
C ILE A 69 5.60 -22.78 30.36
N ASP A 70 4.42 -22.99 30.96
CA ASP A 70 4.11 -22.53 32.31
C ASP A 70 5.12 -23.14 33.29
N LEU A 71 5.93 -22.28 33.91
CA LEU A 71 6.75 -22.64 35.06
C LEU A 71 5.86 -22.73 36.32
N PRO A 72 6.12 -23.68 37.22
CA PRO A 72 5.47 -23.72 38.52
C PRO A 72 6.00 -22.59 39.42
N SER A 73 5.07 -21.81 39.96
CA SER A 73 5.30 -20.81 40.99
C SER A 73 5.77 -21.50 42.28
N MET A 74 7.06 -21.41 42.59
CA MET A 74 7.60 -21.75 43.90
C MET A 74 7.44 -20.52 44.81
N GLU A 75 6.26 -20.41 45.41
CA GLU A 75 6.08 -19.51 46.55
C GLU A 75 6.73 -20.13 47.78
N SER A 76 7.82 -19.47 48.13
CA SER A 76 8.62 -19.55 49.34
C SER A 76 7.81 -19.77 50.62
N MET A 77 8.01 -20.96 51.19
CA MET A 77 8.20 -21.12 52.62
C MET A 77 9.19 -20.06 53.12
N THR A 78 8.80 -19.26 54.10
CA THR A 78 9.47 -19.08 55.41
C THR A 78 8.86 -17.85 56.09
N GLN A 79 8.03 -18.05 57.11
CA GLN A 79 8.05 -17.12 58.24
C GLN A 79 7.76 -17.84 59.55
N GLN A 80 8.56 -17.41 60.51
CA GLN A 80 8.99 -18.07 61.72
C GLN A 80 8.30 -17.40 62.91
N SER A 81 8.15 -18.17 63.98
CA SER A 81 7.99 -17.74 65.37
C SER A 81 6.60 -17.28 65.85
N GLN A 82 5.97 -18.14 66.65
CA GLN A 82 5.66 -17.79 68.05
C GLN A 82 5.47 -19.06 68.91
N GLU A 83 6.30 -19.13 69.94
CA GLU A 83 6.26 -19.98 71.15
C GLU A 83 5.14 -19.47 72.11
N PRO A 84 4.98 -19.97 73.35
CA PRO A 84 4.48 -21.27 73.85
C PRO A 84 3.14 -21.13 74.62
N GLN A 85 2.24 -22.12 74.57
CA GLN A 85 1.27 -22.34 75.66
C GLN A 85 0.97 -23.83 75.88
N GLU A 86 1.63 -24.38 76.90
CA GLU A 86 0.97 -24.95 78.07
C GLU A 86 -0.43 -25.57 77.85
N LYS A 87 -0.49 -26.90 77.74
CA LYS A 87 -1.64 -27.68 78.23
C LYS A 87 -1.29 -29.15 78.44
N GLN A 88 -1.23 -29.49 79.73
CA GLN A 88 -1.20 -30.83 80.29
C GLN A 88 -2.35 -31.71 79.78
N PRO A 89 -2.15 -33.02 79.71
CA PRO A 89 -3.16 -34.00 80.07
C PRO A 89 -2.89 -34.58 81.48
N PRO A 90 -3.95 -35.00 82.20
CA PRO A 90 -3.89 -35.43 83.59
C PRO A 90 -3.26 -36.83 83.71
N GLN A 91 -2.28 -36.98 84.59
CA GLN A 91 -1.87 -38.30 85.08
C GLN A 91 -2.37 -38.46 86.52
N GLU A 92 -3.20 -39.48 86.68
CA GLU A 92 -3.77 -39.95 87.92
C GLU A 92 -2.69 -40.27 88.95
N GLN A 93 -2.91 -39.72 90.14
CA GLN A 93 -2.23 -40.08 91.37
C GLN A 93 -2.71 -41.46 91.81
N VAL A 94 -1.85 -42.48 91.67
CA VAL A 94 -1.99 -43.72 92.44
C VAL A 94 -1.03 -43.63 93.62
N ASN A 95 -1.61 -43.19 94.74
CA ASN A 95 -1.05 -43.15 96.07
C ASN A 95 -0.98 -44.57 96.65
N VAL A 96 0.23 -45.13 96.82
CA VAL A 96 0.44 -46.31 97.67
C VAL A 96 1.76 -46.18 98.43
N ASN A 97 1.65 -45.81 99.70
CA ASN A 97 2.52 -46.21 100.81
C ASN A 97 1.58 -46.95 101.81
N PRO A 98 2.02 -47.90 102.66
CA PRO A 98 3.31 -47.82 103.34
C PRO A 98 4.09 -49.14 103.53
N ALA A 99 5.40 -48.95 103.72
CA ALA A 99 6.28 -49.57 104.71
C ALA A 99 5.88 -50.93 105.31
N ILE A 100 6.66 -51.96 104.97
CA ILE A 100 6.89 -53.13 105.83
C ILE A 100 8.33 -53.02 106.33
N SER A 101 8.48 -52.61 107.59
CA SER A 101 9.75 -52.58 108.32
C SER A 101 10.04 -54.00 108.81
N ALA A 102 10.99 -54.68 108.18
CA ALA A 102 11.55 -55.95 108.64
C ALA A 102 13.02 -55.73 108.99
N THR A 103 13.25 -55.04 110.10
CA THR A 103 14.56 -54.89 110.75
C THR A 103 14.48 -55.60 112.09
N ASP A 104 14.70 -56.90 112.10
CA ASP A 104 15.28 -57.60 113.24
C ASP A 104 15.56 -59.06 112.82
N ILE A 105 16.68 -59.60 113.29
CA ILE A 105 17.19 -60.98 113.05
C ILE A 105 18.08 -61.16 111.80
N ALA A 106 18.84 -60.13 111.39
CA ALA A 106 19.97 -60.32 110.46
C ALA A 106 21.30 -60.01 111.15
N SER A 107 22.18 -61.01 111.22
CA SER A 107 23.57 -60.88 111.67
C SER A 107 24.27 -59.73 110.92
N ASN A 108 25.06 -58.93 111.64
CA ASN A 108 25.79 -57.75 111.12
C ASN A 108 26.58 -58.05 109.83
N ASP A 109 27.05 -59.29 109.64
CA ASP A 109 27.77 -59.69 108.43
C ASP A 109 26.87 -59.82 107.19
N ILE A 110 25.62 -60.26 107.35
CA ILE A 110 24.66 -60.35 106.24
C ILE A 110 24.22 -58.94 105.81
N LEU A 111 24.09 -58.01 106.76
CA LEU A 111 23.86 -56.58 106.46
C LEU A 111 25.05 -55.94 105.77
N ALA A 112 26.29 -56.28 106.16
CA ALA A 112 27.50 -55.82 105.48
C ALA A 112 27.58 -56.34 104.03
N ILE A 113 27.30 -57.63 103.80
CA ILE A 113 27.26 -58.23 102.45
C ILE A 113 26.12 -57.63 101.62
N ALA A 114 24.94 -57.42 102.19
CA ALA A 114 23.82 -56.77 101.52
C ALA A 114 24.13 -55.31 101.17
N ASN A 115 24.83 -54.58 102.04
CA ASN A 115 25.31 -53.22 101.74
C ASN A 115 26.33 -53.23 100.60
N VAL A 116 27.28 -54.16 100.59
CA VAL A 116 28.25 -54.30 99.48
C VAL A 116 27.51 -54.60 98.18
N PHE A 117 26.58 -55.57 98.17
CA PHE A 117 25.77 -55.89 97.00
C PHE A 117 24.88 -54.74 96.55
N ALA A 118 24.31 -53.98 97.48
CA ALA A 118 23.53 -52.78 97.21
C ALA A 118 24.43 -51.72 96.56
N THR A 119 25.59 -51.39 97.14
CA THR A 119 26.54 -50.45 96.54
C THR A 119 27.05 -50.91 95.17
N MET A 120 27.29 -52.21 94.96
CA MET A 120 27.73 -52.75 93.69
C MET A 120 26.61 -52.67 92.63
N LYS A 121 25.36 -52.91 93.01
CA LYS A 121 24.18 -52.69 92.15
C LYS A 121 23.99 -51.21 91.83
N THR A 122 24.11 -50.32 92.81
CA THR A 122 24.01 -48.87 92.59
C THR A 122 25.13 -48.39 91.66
N ALA A 123 26.35 -48.90 91.82
CA ALA A 123 27.48 -48.61 90.93
C ALA A 123 27.23 -49.12 89.51
N LEU A 124 26.69 -50.33 89.35
CA LEU A 124 26.31 -50.88 88.04
C LEU A 124 25.20 -50.06 87.38
N VAL A 125 24.12 -49.73 88.09
CA VAL A 125 23.04 -48.86 87.58
C VAL A 125 23.58 -47.48 87.22
N SER A 126 24.49 -46.93 88.04
CA SER A 126 25.17 -45.67 87.76
C SER A 126 26.01 -45.76 86.48
N MET A 127 26.78 -46.83 86.29
CA MET A 127 27.56 -47.06 85.07
C MET A 127 26.66 -47.23 83.85
N THR A 128 25.60 -48.02 83.93
CA THR A 128 24.62 -48.19 82.85
C THR A 128 24.00 -46.85 82.47
N SER A 129 23.60 -46.03 83.46
CA SER A 129 23.08 -44.69 83.21
C SER A 129 24.12 -43.73 82.60
N ALA A 130 25.40 -43.89 82.94
CA ALA A 130 26.48 -43.13 82.34
C ALA A 130 26.71 -43.55 80.89
N PHE A 131 26.61 -44.84 80.57
CA PHE A 131 26.67 -45.34 79.19
C PHE A 131 25.47 -44.90 78.36
N ASP A 132 24.25 -44.89 78.91
CA ASP A 132 23.07 -44.35 78.21
C ASP A 132 23.22 -42.84 77.94
N ARG A 133 23.76 -42.08 78.92
CA ARG A 133 24.09 -40.66 78.71
C ARG A 133 25.17 -40.47 77.65
N LEU A 134 26.19 -41.33 77.62
CA LEU A 134 27.23 -41.28 76.59
C LEU A 134 26.65 -41.64 75.21
N GLY A 135 25.76 -42.64 75.14
CA GLY A 135 25.05 -43.04 73.93
C GLY A 135 24.20 -41.91 73.37
N THR A 136 23.35 -41.30 74.20
CA THR A 136 22.52 -40.15 73.81
C THR A 136 23.35 -38.91 73.44
N GLN A 137 24.50 -38.68 74.09
CA GLN A 137 25.43 -37.64 73.68
C GLN A 137 26.12 -37.95 72.35
N THR A 138 26.47 -39.21 72.11
CA THR A 138 27.09 -39.66 70.86
C THR A 138 26.11 -39.51 69.69
N GLU A 139 24.84 -39.88 69.89
CA GLU A 139 23.77 -39.68 68.92
C GLU A 139 23.55 -38.20 68.59
N LYS A 140 23.54 -37.33 69.61
CA LYS A 140 23.49 -35.87 69.42
C LYS A 140 24.72 -35.32 68.70
N MET A 141 25.91 -35.85 68.98
CA MET A 141 27.13 -35.42 68.30
C MET A 141 27.12 -35.86 66.83
N MET A 142 26.59 -37.05 66.53
CA MET A 142 26.39 -37.51 65.16
C MET A 142 25.36 -36.63 64.43
N SER A 143 24.24 -36.27 65.06
CA SER A 143 23.26 -35.36 64.46
C SER A 143 23.86 -33.98 64.20
N LEU A 144 24.59 -33.41 65.17
CA LEU A 144 25.31 -32.15 64.98
C LEU A 144 26.34 -32.22 63.84
N SER A 145 27.04 -33.36 63.69
CA SER A 145 27.99 -33.53 62.59
C SER A 145 27.32 -33.55 61.22
N LEU A 146 26.09 -34.06 61.12
CA LEU A 146 25.28 -34.02 59.91
C LEU A 146 24.77 -32.59 59.64
N ASP A 147 24.32 -31.88 60.67
CA ASP A 147 23.85 -30.49 60.55
C ASP A 147 24.98 -29.54 60.13
N ILE A 148 26.19 -29.72 60.67
CA ILE A 148 27.38 -28.93 60.27
C ILE A 148 27.69 -29.18 58.79
N LYS A 149 27.69 -30.43 58.33
CA LYS A 149 27.90 -30.76 56.91
C LYS A 149 26.82 -30.17 56.01
N ALA A 150 25.56 -30.21 56.43
CA ALA A 150 24.46 -29.59 55.70
C ALA A 150 24.63 -28.06 55.62
N ALA A 151 25.04 -27.41 56.71
CA ALA A 151 25.31 -25.98 56.74
C ALA A 151 26.50 -25.58 55.84
N GLU A 152 27.55 -26.40 55.79
CA GLU A 152 28.67 -26.21 54.88
C GLU A 152 28.26 -26.33 53.41
N GLN A 153 27.46 -27.35 53.07
CA GLN A 153 26.90 -27.49 51.72
C GLN A 153 26.00 -26.32 51.34
N LEU A 154 25.18 -25.83 52.28
CA LEU A 154 24.32 -24.68 52.07
C LEU A 154 25.14 -23.40 51.81
N ARG A 155 26.22 -23.18 52.58
CA ARG A 155 27.16 -22.07 52.33
C ARG A 155 27.82 -22.19 50.97
N GLN A 156 28.20 -23.40 50.55
CA GLN A 156 28.77 -23.63 49.23
C GLN A 156 27.77 -23.25 48.12
N VAL A 157 26.52 -23.70 48.22
CA VAL A 157 25.45 -23.36 47.27
C VAL A 157 25.15 -21.87 47.25
N GLN A 158 25.12 -21.21 48.42
CA GLN A 158 24.96 -19.75 48.49
C GLN A 158 26.10 -19.03 47.77
N SER A 159 27.35 -19.44 48.00
CA SER A 159 28.51 -18.80 47.36
C SER A 159 28.53 -18.97 45.84
N THR A 160 28.13 -20.15 45.33
CA THR A 160 28.06 -20.39 43.88
C THR A 160 26.92 -19.60 43.25
N LEU A 161 25.78 -19.49 43.93
CA LEU A 161 24.64 -18.69 43.50
C LEU A 161 24.98 -17.19 43.46
N GLU A 162 25.66 -16.66 44.48
CA GLU A 162 26.14 -15.27 44.50
C GLU A 162 27.13 -15.00 43.35
N GLN A 163 28.08 -15.90 43.10
CA GLN A 163 29.01 -15.79 41.97
C GLN A 163 28.28 -15.78 40.62
N GLN A 164 27.26 -16.63 40.46
CA GLN A 164 26.42 -16.64 39.27
C GLN A 164 25.65 -15.34 39.10
N ILE A 165 25.05 -14.80 40.16
CA ILE A 165 24.34 -13.51 40.12
C ILE A 165 25.28 -12.39 39.69
N ILE A 166 26.49 -12.32 40.25
CA ILE A 166 27.49 -11.31 39.88
C ILE A 166 27.86 -11.46 38.40
N ARG A 167 28.09 -12.69 37.94
CA ARG A 167 28.42 -12.97 36.54
C ARG A 167 27.29 -12.57 35.59
N HIS A 168 26.05 -12.98 35.87
CA HIS A 168 24.90 -12.63 35.06
C HIS A 168 24.63 -11.13 35.05
N LYS A 169 24.81 -10.44 36.18
CA LYS A 169 24.68 -8.97 36.24
C LYS A 169 25.72 -8.29 35.35
N ALA A 170 26.96 -8.77 35.36
CA ALA A 170 28.00 -8.26 34.48
C ALA A 170 27.67 -8.53 33.00
N GLU A 171 27.23 -9.75 32.65
CA GLU A 171 26.81 -10.12 31.29
C GLU A 171 25.62 -9.28 30.80
N ILE A 172 24.60 -9.06 31.64
CA ILE A 172 23.46 -8.19 31.33
C ILE A 172 23.93 -6.75 31.09
N GLN A 173 24.89 -6.26 31.88
CA GLN A 173 25.42 -4.92 31.72
C GLN A 173 26.21 -4.77 30.41
N THR A 174 27.04 -5.76 30.04
CA THR A 174 27.76 -5.73 28.76
C THR A 174 26.80 -5.80 27.58
N LEU A 175 25.78 -6.66 27.64
CA LEU A 175 24.73 -6.76 26.64
C LEU A 175 23.98 -5.44 26.50
N ARG A 176 23.61 -4.80 27.60
CA ARG A 176 22.93 -3.50 27.60
C ARG A 176 23.79 -2.42 26.93
N SER A 177 25.08 -2.34 27.26
CA SER A 177 25.99 -1.36 26.63
C SER A 177 26.19 -1.62 25.14
N SER A 178 26.32 -2.89 24.75
CA SER A 178 26.49 -3.29 23.34
C SER A 178 25.23 -2.99 22.52
N LEU A 179 24.06 -3.32 23.06
CA LEU A 179 22.79 -3.04 22.42
C LEU A 179 22.55 -1.53 22.30
N GLN A 180 22.85 -0.76 23.35
CA GLN A 180 22.74 0.70 23.31
C GLN A 180 23.65 1.33 22.25
N ALA A 181 24.89 0.84 22.12
CA ALA A 181 25.82 1.31 21.09
C ALA A 181 25.28 1.01 19.67
N LYS A 182 24.83 -0.22 19.42
CA LYS A 182 24.25 -0.63 18.13
C LYS A 182 22.99 0.15 17.77
N ILE A 183 22.10 0.39 18.73
CA ILE A 183 20.90 1.19 18.50
C ILE A 183 21.28 2.64 18.17
N LYS A 184 22.23 3.23 18.90
CA LYS A 184 22.68 4.60 18.65
C LYS A 184 23.27 4.74 17.24
N GLU A 185 24.13 3.81 16.84
CA GLU A 185 24.75 3.76 15.51
C GLU A 185 23.70 3.63 14.40
N ALA A 186 22.77 2.68 14.53
CA ALA A 186 21.71 2.45 13.54
C ALA A 186 20.77 3.66 13.42
N VAL A 187 20.46 4.34 14.53
CA VAL A 187 19.64 5.56 14.53
C VAL A 187 20.39 6.71 13.86
N GLU A 188 21.67 6.88 14.15
CA GLU A 188 22.49 7.93 13.53
C GLU A 188 22.61 7.73 12.01
N GLU A 189 22.86 6.51 11.56
CA GLU A 189 22.93 6.17 10.15
C GLU A 189 21.60 6.46 9.43
N LYS A 190 20.48 6.06 10.03
CA LYS A 190 19.15 6.32 9.47
C LYS A 190 18.82 7.81 9.38
N ILE A 191 19.12 8.58 10.42
CA ILE A 191 18.91 10.03 10.42
C ILE A 191 19.78 10.69 9.36
N ARG A 192 21.05 10.27 9.24
CA ARG A 192 21.98 10.80 8.24
C ARG A 192 21.50 10.51 6.81
N ALA A 193 21.02 9.31 6.54
CA ALA A 193 20.46 8.93 5.25
C ALA A 193 19.21 9.77 4.91
N GLN A 194 18.27 9.90 5.86
CA GLN A 194 17.08 10.72 5.67
C GLN A 194 17.41 12.20 5.45
N MET A 195 18.36 12.74 6.20
CA MET A 195 18.80 14.13 6.04
C MET A 195 19.45 14.35 4.67
N TYR A 196 20.25 13.40 4.19
CA TYR A 196 20.84 13.47 2.84
C TYR A 196 19.76 13.45 1.76
N ASP A 197 18.74 12.61 1.88
CA ASP A 197 17.63 12.55 0.92
C ASP A 197 16.81 13.85 0.91
N ILE A 198 16.53 14.42 2.08
CA ILE A 198 15.84 15.71 2.21
C ILE A 198 16.66 16.80 1.54
N VAL A 199 17.94 16.95 1.91
CA VAL A 199 18.83 17.97 1.35
C VAL A 199 18.97 17.81 -0.16
N LYS A 200 19.14 16.57 -0.65
CA LYS A 200 19.21 16.27 -2.07
C LYS A 200 17.94 16.68 -2.80
N SER A 201 16.76 16.40 -2.23
CA SER A 201 15.48 16.79 -2.84
C SER A 201 15.29 18.32 -2.87
N SER A 202 15.66 19.02 -1.79
CA SER A 202 15.60 20.49 -1.73
C SER A 202 16.55 21.15 -2.72
N ILE A 203 17.79 20.66 -2.83
CA ILE A 203 18.76 21.14 -3.82
C ILE A 203 18.25 20.86 -5.23
N GLN A 204 17.70 19.67 -5.48
CA GLN A 204 17.16 19.33 -6.80
C GLN A 204 16.02 20.27 -7.19
N GLN A 205 15.11 20.58 -6.28
CA GLN A 205 14.02 21.52 -6.51
C GLN A 205 14.54 22.94 -6.80
N GLU A 206 15.47 23.45 -5.99
CA GLU A 206 16.02 24.79 -6.17
C GLU A 206 16.82 24.90 -7.49
N VAL A 207 17.56 23.85 -7.86
CA VAL A 207 18.28 23.78 -9.14
C VAL A 207 17.29 23.73 -10.30
N GLU A 208 16.23 22.93 -10.22
CA GLU A 208 15.20 22.86 -11.27
C GLU A 208 14.50 24.20 -11.47
N GLU A 209 14.16 24.90 -10.38
CA GLU A 209 13.56 26.23 -10.41
C GLU A 209 14.49 27.26 -11.06
N LYS A 210 15.75 27.35 -10.60
CA LYS A 210 16.74 28.28 -11.18
C LYS A 210 17.03 27.96 -12.64
N VAL A 211 17.11 26.69 -13.02
CA VAL A 211 17.28 26.28 -14.41
C VAL A 211 16.06 26.68 -15.23
N ARG A 212 14.84 26.52 -14.71
CA ARG A 212 13.60 26.93 -15.39
C ARG A 212 13.55 28.44 -15.60
N GLU A 213 13.93 29.25 -14.61
CA GLU A 213 14.03 30.71 -14.73
C GLU A 213 15.10 31.12 -15.75
N GLN A 214 16.28 30.50 -15.72
CA GLN A 214 17.32 30.80 -16.70
C GLN A 214 16.89 30.41 -18.13
N LEU A 215 16.18 29.28 -18.29
CA LEU A 215 15.63 28.87 -19.57
C LEU A 215 14.46 29.76 -20.04
N SER A 216 13.73 30.43 -19.14
CA SER A 216 12.72 31.44 -19.53
C SER A 216 13.33 32.75 -19.98
N VAL A 217 14.48 33.13 -19.42
CA VAL A 217 15.23 34.30 -19.88
C VAL A 217 15.98 34.02 -21.19
N GLN A 218 16.56 32.83 -21.35
CA GLN A 218 17.40 32.50 -22.51
C GLN A 218 16.63 32.12 -23.77
N ILE A 219 15.41 31.59 -23.64
CA ILE A 219 14.61 31.17 -24.80
C ILE A 219 13.56 32.26 -25.07
N PRO A 220 13.70 33.04 -26.17
CA PRO A 220 12.73 34.06 -26.52
C PRO A 220 11.31 33.50 -26.65
N GLU A 221 10.32 34.28 -26.21
CA GLU A 221 8.91 33.88 -26.24
C GLU A 221 8.43 33.59 -27.67
N ASP A 222 8.92 34.35 -28.66
CA ASP A 222 8.62 34.14 -30.08
C ASP A 222 9.02 32.73 -30.54
N LEU A 223 10.19 32.23 -30.12
CA LEU A 223 10.66 30.90 -30.48
C LEU A 223 9.82 29.82 -29.80
N ARG A 224 9.35 30.07 -28.57
CA ARG A 224 8.44 29.15 -27.85
C ARG A 224 7.10 29.05 -28.58
N GLN A 225 6.52 30.18 -28.94
CA GLN A 225 5.28 30.24 -29.71
C GLN A 225 5.44 29.57 -31.08
N GLN A 226 6.60 29.74 -31.74
CA GLN A 226 6.91 29.06 -32.99
C GLN A 226 7.01 27.54 -32.83
N VAL A 227 7.66 27.03 -31.77
CA VAL A 227 7.72 25.59 -31.50
C VAL A 227 6.31 25.04 -31.21
N ILE A 228 5.49 25.77 -30.46
CA ILE A 228 4.10 25.39 -30.17
C ILE A 228 3.28 25.36 -31.47
N SER A 229 3.41 26.37 -32.33
CA SER A 229 2.69 26.45 -33.61
C SER A 229 3.12 25.32 -34.56
N HIS A 230 4.42 25.05 -34.69
CA HIS A 230 4.95 23.96 -35.52
C HIS A 230 4.53 22.58 -34.98
N LYS A 231 4.57 22.37 -33.65
CA LYS A 231 4.10 21.13 -33.03
C LYS A 231 2.62 20.91 -33.32
N ARG A 232 1.80 21.96 -33.24
CA ARG A 232 0.39 21.90 -33.59
C ARG A 232 0.18 21.57 -35.07
N GLN A 233 0.89 22.23 -35.98
CA GLN A 233 0.84 21.94 -37.41
C GLN A 233 1.22 20.47 -37.70
N ILE A 234 2.26 19.95 -37.06
CA ILE A 234 2.65 18.54 -37.21
C ILE A 234 1.55 17.61 -36.73
N LEU A 235 0.90 17.91 -35.61
CA LEU A 235 -0.24 17.12 -35.12
C LEU A 235 -1.43 17.20 -36.06
N GLU A 236 -1.71 18.37 -36.62
CA GLU A 236 -2.77 18.55 -37.61
C GLU A 236 -2.51 17.71 -38.85
N VAL A 237 -1.30 17.77 -39.41
CA VAL A 237 -0.88 16.95 -40.56
C VAL A 237 -0.97 15.45 -40.24
N LYS A 238 -0.53 15.02 -39.05
CA LYS A 238 -0.67 13.61 -38.63
C LYS A 238 -2.13 13.18 -38.53
N THR A 239 -2.98 14.06 -38.00
CA THR A 239 -4.42 13.83 -37.86
C THR A 239 -5.10 13.73 -39.22
N THR A 240 -4.80 14.65 -40.14
CA THR A 240 -5.35 14.66 -41.50
C THR A 240 -4.87 13.45 -42.29
N LEU A 241 -3.60 13.07 -42.17
CA LEU A 241 -3.06 11.85 -42.77
C LEU A 241 -3.80 10.61 -42.25
N HIS A 242 -3.87 10.43 -40.93
CA HIS A 242 -4.60 9.32 -40.30
C HIS A 242 -6.07 9.29 -40.74
N ASN A 243 -6.74 10.43 -40.76
CA ASN A 243 -8.14 10.52 -41.17
C ASN A 243 -8.33 10.23 -42.66
N SER A 244 -7.41 10.66 -43.53
CA SER A 244 -7.44 10.33 -44.95
C SER A 244 -7.23 8.83 -45.19
N GLU A 245 -6.34 8.19 -44.43
CA GLU A 245 -6.11 6.75 -44.48
C GLU A 245 -7.32 5.98 -43.93
N ALA A 246 -7.89 6.41 -42.81
CA ALA A 246 -9.10 5.82 -42.23
C ALA A 246 -10.28 5.93 -43.20
N ARG A 247 -10.48 7.08 -43.86
CA ARG A 247 -11.50 7.27 -44.90
C ARG A 247 -11.27 6.35 -46.08
N ARG A 248 -10.04 6.24 -46.57
CA ARG A 248 -9.69 5.32 -47.66
C ARG A 248 -9.98 3.86 -47.27
N TYR A 249 -9.63 3.47 -46.05
CA TYR A 249 -9.89 2.12 -45.55
C TYR A 249 -11.40 1.84 -45.45
N ASN A 250 -12.16 2.77 -44.88
CA ASN A 250 -13.62 2.65 -44.74
C ASN A 250 -14.33 2.65 -46.10
N ALA A 251 -13.84 3.44 -47.07
CA ALA A 251 -14.36 3.47 -48.44
C ALA A 251 -14.16 2.13 -49.17
N LEU A 252 -13.12 1.37 -48.84
CA LEU A 252 -12.87 0.05 -49.42
C LEU A 252 -13.75 -1.06 -48.81
N GLN A 253 -14.49 -0.78 -47.73
CA GLN A 253 -15.41 -1.75 -47.10
C GLN A 253 -16.73 -1.89 -47.86
N THR A 254 -16.71 -1.73 -49.18
CA THR A 254 -17.87 -1.79 -50.08
C THR A 254 -18.54 -3.16 -50.14
N ILE A 255 -17.95 -4.21 -49.57
CA ILE A 255 -18.59 -5.51 -49.42
C ILE A 255 -19.41 -5.47 -48.12
N PRO A 256 -20.75 -5.49 -48.20
CA PRO A 256 -21.64 -5.25 -47.08
C PRO A 256 -21.68 -6.46 -46.13
N GLY A 257 -20.60 -6.64 -45.37
CA GLY A 257 -20.62 -7.44 -44.17
C GLY A 257 -21.03 -6.55 -43.01
N PRO A 258 -22.10 -6.87 -42.24
CA PRO A 258 -22.51 -6.07 -41.08
C PRO A 258 -21.41 -5.96 -40.01
N ASN A 259 -20.42 -6.85 -40.06
CA ASN A 259 -19.30 -6.96 -39.12
C ASN A 259 -17.99 -6.33 -39.64
N ALA A 260 -18.04 -5.55 -40.74
CA ALA A 260 -16.86 -4.86 -41.24
C ALA A 260 -16.41 -3.78 -40.23
N ARG A 261 -15.17 -3.90 -39.74
CA ARG A 261 -14.65 -3.02 -38.68
C ARG A 261 -14.26 -1.66 -39.24
N LEU A 262 -14.94 -0.61 -38.82
CA LEU A 262 -14.61 0.76 -39.21
C LEU A 262 -13.33 1.23 -38.49
N ARG A 263 -12.44 1.93 -39.22
CA ARG A 263 -11.30 2.61 -38.60
C ARG A 263 -11.76 3.95 -38.03
N PRO A 264 -11.48 4.24 -36.75
CA PRO A 264 -11.88 5.48 -36.11
C PRO A 264 -11.12 6.68 -36.66
N LEU A 265 -11.87 7.73 -36.96
CA LEU A 265 -11.33 9.04 -37.29
C LEU A 265 -10.96 9.76 -35.99
N LEU A 266 -9.83 10.45 -36.02
CA LEU A 266 -9.40 11.34 -34.94
C LEU A 266 -10.17 12.66 -35.04
N ARG A 267 -10.54 13.20 -33.89
CA ARG A 267 -11.23 14.49 -33.81
C ARG A 267 -10.34 15.63 -34.31
N PRO A 268 -10.91 16.68 -34.93
CA PRO A 268 -10.13 17.86 -35.29
C PRO A 268 -9.49 18.46 -34.04
N LEU A 269 -8.26 18.94 -34.17
CA LEU A 269 -7.61 19.63 -33.06
C LEU A 269 -8.44 20.88 -32.71
N PRO A 270 -8.73 21.13 -31.42
CA PRO A 270 -9.44 22.34 -31.03
C PRO A 270 -8.66 23.55 -31.54
N THR A 271 -9.38 24.48 -32.17
CA THR A 271 -8.76 25.76 -32.51
C THR A 271 -8.35 26.47 -31.21
N PRO A 272 -7.29 27.29 -31.20
CA PRO A 272 -6.81 27.97 -29.99
C PRO A 272 -7.91 28.86 -29.40
N GLU A 273 -8.86 29.32 -30.21
CA GLU A 273 -10.06 30.04 -29.80
C GLU A 273 -11.09 29.14 -29.07
N GLN A 274 -11.16 27.85 -29.43
CA GLN A 274 -12.10 26.88 -28.86
C GLN A 274 -11.54 26.08 -27.70
N SER A 275 -10.21 26.01 -27.58
CA SER A 275 -9.62 25.49 -26.36
C SER A 275 -10.01 26.48 -25.27
N PRO A 276 -10.78 26.09 -24.23
CA PRO A 276 -10.89 26.94 -23.06
C PRO A 276 -9.45 27.25 -22.69
N VAL A 277 -9.11 28.54 -22.63
CA VAL A 277 -7.86 28.98 -22.04
C VAL A 277 -7.95 28.42 -20.63
N ILE A 278 -7.36 27.25 -20.42
CA ILE A 278 -7.10 26.75 -19.08
C ILE A 278 -6.07 27.76 -18.63
N LEU A 279 -6.55 28.87 -18.08
CA LEU A 279 -5.82 29.64 -17.12
C LEU A 279 -5.52 28.60 -16.06
N VAL A 280 -4.37 27.95 -16.23
CA VAL A 280 -3.71 27.25 -15.15
C VAL A 280 -3.39 28.39 -14.22
N SER A 281 -4.38 28.74 -13.39
CA SER A 281 -4.19 29.56 -12.23
C SER A 281 -3.09 28.82 -11.50
N GLN A 282 -1.86 29.27 -11.71
CA GLN A 282 -0.74 28.90 -10.90
C GLN A 282 -1.15 29.38 -9.52
N SER A 283 -1.80 28.49 -8.79
CA SER A 283 -1.91 28.57 -7.35
C SER A 283 -0.49 28.37 -6.84
N SER A 284 0.32 29.42 -7.00
CA SER A 284 1.49 29.70 -6.21
C SER A 284 0.99 29.95 -4.79
N SER A 285 0.52 28.89 -4.13
CA SER A 285 0.35 28.80 -2.69
C SER A 285 1.75 28.65 -2.07
N VAL A 286 2.60 29.65 -2.34
CA VAL A 286 3.80 29.94 -1.58
C VAL A 286 3.44 31.12 -0.71
N GLY A 287 2.66 30.83 0.34
CA GLY A 287 2.22 31.82 1.31
C GLY A 287 1.73 31.06 2.53
N GLY A 288 2.56 31.03 3.57
CA GLY A 288 2.25 30.38 4.84
C GLY A 288 0.97 30.94 5.45
N SER A 289 -0.16 30.31 5.15
CA SER A 289 -1.42 30.57 5.84
C SER A 289 -1.34 29.91 7.22
N THR A 290 -0.83 30.66 8.19
CA THR A 290 -0.97 30.37 9.62
C THR A 290 -2.35 30.81 10.11
N LEU A 291 -3.42 30.41 9.41
CA LEU A 291 -4.79 30.66 9.87
C LEU A 291 -5.22 29.55 10.82
N ALA A 292 -5.56 29.98 12.03
CA ALA A 292 -5.89 29.18 13.18
C ALA A 292 -6.99 28.16 12.89
N THR A 293 -6.69 26.90 13.20
CA THR A 293 -7.64 25.81 13.31
C THR A 293 -8.70 26.17 14.37
N PRO A 294 -10.01 26.14 14.06
CA PRO A 294 -11.01 26.12 15.11
C PRO A 294 -10.88 24.78 15.84
N THR A 295 -10.70 24.87 17.15
CA THR A 295 -10.79 23.77 18.12
C THR A 295 -12.19 23.15 18.05
N SER A 296 -12.39 22.23 17.12
CA SER A 296 -13.54 21.32 17.10
C SER A 296 -13.10 19.99 17.70
N ALA A 297 -13.66 19.68 18.86
CA ALA A 297 -13.45 18.44 19.56
C ALA A 297 -14.04 17.26 18.74
N PHE A 298 -13.19 16.27 18.46
CA PHE A 298 -13.46 14.95 17.89
C PHE A 298 -13.82 14.87 16.39
N PRO A 299 -12.85 14.54 15.52
CA PRO A 299 -13.13 13.81 14.29
C PRO A 299 -12.88 12.30 14.51
N ARG A 300 -13.88 11.49 14.13
CA ARG A 300 -13.74 10.06 13.92
C ARG A 300 -12.63 9.79 12.90
N VAL A 301 -11.82 8.77 13.20
CA VAL A 301 -10.75 8.24 12.35
C VAL A 301 -11.35 7.84 10.99
N PRO A 302 -10.98 8.47 9.86
CA PRO A 302 -11.31 7.95 8.55
C PRO A 302 -10.49 6.68 8.33
N ALA A 303 -11.15 5.60 7.92
CA ALA A 303 -10.49 4.35 7.57
C ALA A 303 -9.39 4.61 6.51
N PRO A 304 -8.23 3.93 6.59
CA PRO A 304 -7.12 4.14 5.67
C PRO A 304 -7.51 3.64 4.28
N THR A 305 -7.97 4.54 3.42
CA THR A 305 -8.07 4.26 1.99
C THR A 305 -6.66 4.25 1.39
N PRO A 306 -6.32 3.23 0.59
CA PRO A 306 -5.02 3.15 -0.04
C PRO A 306 -4.91 4.25 -1.09
N ILE A 307 -4.24 5.35 -0.73
CA ILE A 307 -3.78 6.35 -1.67
C ILE A 307 -2.76 5.66 -2.58
N LYS A 308 -3.24 5.17 -3.73
CA LYS A 308 -2.37 4.83 -4.86
C LYS A 308 -1.67 6.13 -5.26
N ARG A 309 -0.47 6.35 -4.74
CA ARG A 309 0.49 7.31 -5.30
C ARG A 309 0.76 6.82 -6.72
N ILE A 310 -0.02 7.31 -7.68
CA ILE A 310 0.39 7.31 -9.08
C ILE A 310 1.67 8.12 -9.06
N ALA A 311 2.80 7.44 -9.26
CA ALA A 311 4.09 8.08 -9.38
C ALA A 311 3.94 9.20 -10.40
N SER A 312 3.95 10.43 -9.91
CA SER A 312 3.97 11.65 -10.72
C SER A 312 5.23 11.56 -11.55
N ASN A 313 5.07 11.05 -12.78
CA ASN A 313 6.15 10.99 -13.73
C ASN A 313 6.64 12.43 -13.90
N SER A 314 7.92 12.57 -13.60
CA SER A 314 8.72 13.78 -13.53
C SER A 314 8.23 14.90 -14.44
N LEU A 315 8.18 16.10 -13.86
CA LEU A 315 7.99 17.43 -14.42
C LEU A 315 8.86 17.67 -15.68
N ARG A 316 8.56 16.97 -16.78
CA ARG A 316 9.04 17.35 -18.10
C ARG A 316 8.34 18.66 -18.40
N SER A 317 9.07 19.76 -18.19
CA SER A 317 8.91 21.05 -18.85
C SER A 317 7.50 21.26 -19.36
N ALA A 318 6.67 21.96 -18.58
CA ALA A 318 5.28 22.35 -18.84
C ALA A 318 5.13 23.25 -20.08
N LEU A 319 5.68 22.82 -21.22
CA LEU A 319 5.10 23.14 -22.50
C LEU A 319 3.72 22.46 -22.47
N PRO A 320 2.64 23.15 -22.82
CA PRO A 320 1.33 22.53 -22.95
C PRO A 320 1.49 21.32 -23.86
N GLU A 321 1.48 20.13 -23.27
CA GLU A 321 1.54 18.89 -24.01
C GLU A 321 0.19 18.79 -24.68
N THR A 322 0.14 19.31 -25.91
CA THR A 322 -0.97 19.18 -26.84
C THR A 322 -1.47 17.75 -26.76
N VAL A 323 -2.63 17.57 -26.11
CA VAL A 323 -3.23 16.26 -25.89
C VAL A 323 -3.34 15.58 -27.26
N PRO A 324 -2.78 14.37 -27.43
CA PRO A 324 -2.84 13.70 -28.71
C PRO A 324 -4.32 13.57 -29.12
N PRO A 325 -4.65 13.83 -30.39
CA PRO A 325 -6.03 13.77 -30.85
C PRO A 325 -6.54 12.35 -30.65
N THR A 326 -7.51 12.19 -29.76
CA THR A 326 -8.13 10.90 -29.45
C THR A 326 -9.40 10.72 -30.28
N PRO A 327 -9.68 9.48 -30.75
CA PRO A 327 -10.94 9.19 -31.41
C PRO A 327 -12.11 9.42 -30.45
N SER A 328 -13.30 9.72 -31.00
CA SER A 328 -14.51 9.80 -30.20
C SER A 328 -14.79 8.46 -29.51
N HIS A 329 -15.22 8.52 -28.24
CA HIS A 329 -15.68 7.31 -27.53
C HIS A 329 -16.96 6.73 -28.13
N LEU A 330 -17.74 7.56 -28.84
CA LEU A 330 -18.96 7.18 -29.53
C LEU A 330 -18.72 6.70 -30.96
N PHE A 331 -17.45 6.60 -31.39
CA PHE A 331 -17.15 6.12 -32.73
C PHE A 331 -17.54 4.64 -32.87
N PRO A 332 -18.44 4.28 -33.80
CA PRO A 332 -18.93 2.91 -33.93
C PRO A 332 -17.83 1.99 -34.45
N ARG A 333 -17.76 0.77 -33.90
CA ARG A 333 -16.74 -0.22 -34.29
C ARG A 333 -17.01 -0.84 -35.66
N ASP A 334 -18.26 -0.88 -36.08
CA ASP A 334 -18.75 -1.49 -37.32
C ASP A 334 -19.97 -0.73 -37.87
N LEU A 335 -20.35 -1.05 -39.11
CA LEU A 335 -21.52 -0.44 -39.75
C LEU A 335 -22.82 -0.81 -39.01
N GLY A 336 -22.91 -1.99 -38.42
CA GLY A 336 -24.04 -2.40 -37.58
C GLY A 336 -24.25 -1.47 -36.38
N ALA A 337 -23.18 -1.20 -35.61
CA ALA A 337 -23.26 -0.24 -34.50
C ALA A 337 -23.55 1.19 -34.97
N LEU A 338 -23.09 1.58 -36.16
CA LEU A 338 -23.42 2.89 -36.73
C LEU A 338 -24.92 3.05 -37.01
N PHE A 339 -25.59 2.01 -37.52
CA PHE A 339 -27.05 2.05 -37.74
C PHE A 339 -27.86 1.86 -36.44
N ALA A 340 -27.24 1.27 -35.41
CA ALA A 340 -27.85 1.12 -34.09
C ALA A 340 -27.68 2.35 -33.19
N LEU A 341 -26.97 3.40 -33.64
CA LEU A 341 -26.83 4.64 -32.89
C LEU A 341 -28.20 5.32 -32.71
N SER A 342 -28.41 5.91 -31.54
CA SER A 342 -29.58 6.76 -31.29
C SER A 342 -29.47 8.08 -32.07
N GLN A 343 -30.59 8.77 -32.29
CA GLN A 343 -30.60 10.07 -32.95
C GLN A 343 -29.72 11.10 -32.20
N ASP A 344 -29.76 11.09 -30.87
CA ASP A 344 -28.98 12.00 -30.04
C ASP A 344 -27.49 11.66 -30.04
N ASP A 345 -27.13 10.37 -30.04
CA ASP A 345 -25.74 9.96 -30.18
C ASP A 345 -25.19 10.33 -31.55
N ALA A 346 -25.99 10.20 -32.62
CA ALA A 346 -25.59 10.60 -33.96
C ALA A 346 -25.34 12.11 -34.02
N ARG A 347 -26.26 12.94 -33.49
CA ARG A 347 -26.05 14.39 -33.36
C ARG A 347 -24.80 14.73 -32.56
N ARG A 348 -24.60 14.08 -31.41
CA ARG A 348 -23.42 14.29 -30.57
C ARG A 348 -22.13 13.92 -31.30
N LEU A 349 -22.15 12.84 -32.08
CA LEU A 349 -21.03 12.42 -32.92
C LEU A 349 -20.72 13.49 -33.97
N LEU A 350 -21.72 14.00 -34.70
CA LEU A 350 -21.51 15.09 -35.66
C LEU A 350 -20.93 16.34 -34.97
N ARG A 351 -21.39 16.69 -33.77
CA ARG A 351 -20.86 17.80 -32.97
C ARG A 351 -19.38 17.63 -32.65
N GLU A 352 -18.99 16.45 -32.18
CA GLU A 352 -17.61 16.13 -31.81
C GLU A 352 -16.64 16.19 -33.01
N TYR A 353 -17.14 15.95 -34.22
CA TYR A 353 -16.38 16.08 -35.47
C TYR A 353 -16.60 17.44 -36.17
N GLY A 354 -17.36 18.36 -35.59
CA GLY A 354 -17.60 19.70 -36.14
C GLY A 354 -18.51 19.74 -37.37
N LEU A 355 -19.36 18.73 -37.57
CA LEU A 355 -20.23 18.57 -38.74
C LEU A 355 -21.64 19.17 -38.56
N ASP A 356 -22.02 19.55 -37.33
CA ASP A 356 -23.33 20.13 -37.00
C ASP A 356 -23.66 21.41 -37.79
N SER A 357 -22.64 22.13 -38.25
CA SER A 357 -22.79 23.46 -38.86
C SER A 357 -23.30 23.45 -40.31
N ALA A 358 -23.33 22.29 -40.97
CA ALA A 358 -23.72 22.21 -42.38
C ALA A 358 -25.23 21.96 -42.60
N ALA A 359 -25.93 21.41 -41.61
CA ALA A 359 -27.34 21.04 -41.75
C ALA A 359 -28.32 22.13 -41.30
N ALA A 360 -27.88 23.05 -40.42
CA ALA A 360 -28.59 24.29 -40.18
C ALA A 360 -28.16 25.33 -41.22
N SER A 361 -28.46 25.07 -42.50
CA SER A 361 -28.76 26.21 -43.37
C SER A 361 -29.83 27.01 -42.62
N PRO A 362 -29.67 28.33 -42.40
CA PRO A 362 -30.71 29.13 -41.80
C PRO A 362 -31.93 28.90 -42.66
N ALA A 363 -32.86 28.10 -42.15
CA ALA A 363 -34.10 27.79 -42.82
C ALA A 363 -34.70 29.15 -43.07
N THR A 364 -34.68 29.55 -44.35
CA THR A 364 -35.35 30.70 -44.94
C THR A 364 -36.20 31.37 -43.88
N GLU A 365 -35.59 32.33 -43.17
CA GLU A 365 -36.34 33.34 -42.47
C GLU A 365 -37.07 34.01 -43.61
N ASN A 366 -38.27 33.51 -43.90
CA ASN A 366 -39.26 34.23 -44.66
C ASN A 366 -39.49 35.46 -43.80
N ALA A 367 -38.67 36.47 -44.07
CA ALA A 367 -38.86 37.83 -43.70
C ALA A 367 -40.25 38.18 -44.22
N LYS A 368 -41.25 37.93 -43.37
CA LYS A 368 -42.53 38.59 -43.43
C LYS A 368 -42.20 39.98 -42.90
N PRO A 369 -42.13 41.01 -43.73
CA PRO A 369 -41.91 42.36 -43.24
C PRO A 369 -43.18 42.73 -42.47
N ARG A 370 -43.19 42.56 -41.15
CA ARG A 370 -44.26 43.08 -40.32
C ARG A 370 -43.75 44.36 -39.71
N GLY A 371 -44.31 45.44 -40.22
CA GLY A 371 -44.06 46.79 -39.77
C GLY A 371 -44.30 46.99 -38.28
N LEU A 372 -43.77 48.13 -37.87
CA LEU A 372 -43.74 48.76 -36.57
C LEU A 372 -45.05 48.75 -35.76
N ALA A 373 -44.86 49.01 -34.45
CA ALA A 373 -45.82 49.19 -33.33
C ALA A 373 -46.39 47.89 -32.76
N SER A 374 -46.45 47.63 -31.45
CA SER A 374 -46.57 48.44 -30.23
C SER A 374 -46.15 47.52 -29.05
N VAL A 375 -45.34 47.94 -28.07
CA VAL A 375 -45.71 48.66 -26.82
C VAL A 375 -46.80 47.94 -26.02
N ASP A 376 -46.36 47.45 -24.86
CA ASP A 376 -47.04 47.05 -23.61
C ASP A 376 -48.14 45.98 -23.64
N GLU A 377 -47.90 44.87 -22.91
CA GLU A 377 -48.61 44.56 -21.66
C GLU A 377 -47.95 43.37 -20.94
N GLU A 378 -47.75 43.54 -19.63
CA GLU A 378 -47.51 42.47 -18.67
C GLU A 378 -48.70 41.50 -18.68
N GLY A 379 -48.42 40.20 -18.83
CA GLY A 379 -49.43 39.16 -18.94
C GLY A 379 -48.89 37.82 -18.48
N ASP A 380 -48.93 37.64 -17.17
CA ASP A 380 -49.01 36.39 -16.42
C ASP A 380 -49.65 35.22 -17.21
N ALA A 381 -48.89 34.15 -17.45
CA ALA A 381 -49.41 32.78 -17.68
C ALA A 381 -48.26 31.77 -17.92
N LEU A 382 -47.93 31.07 -16.83
CA LEU A 382 -48.05 29.62 -16.70
C LEU A 382 -47.30 28.70 -17.69
N ASP A 383 -46.34 27.98 -17.11
CA ASP A 383 -46.19 26.52 -17.21
C ASP A 383 -46.76 25.88 -18.49
N SER A 384 -45.91 25.82 -19.52
CA SER A 384 -46.06 24.81 -20.56
C SER A 384 -44.70 24.22 -20.91
N ASP A 385 -44.02 23.72 -19.87
CA ASP A 385 -42.99 22.66 -19.97
C ASP A 385 -43.64 21.32 -20.37
N GLY A 386 -44.46 21.37 -21.41
CA GLY A 386 -44.71 20.21 -22.24
C GLY A 386 -43.48 20.06 -23.11
N GLU A 387 -42.43 19.42 -22.59
CA GLU A 387 -41.52 18.63 -23.41
C GLU A 387 -42.39 17.62 -24.15
N LYS A 388 -42.98 18.08 -25.26
CA LYS A 388 -43.59 17.26 -26.29
C LYS A 388 -42.40 16.43 -26.73
N ALA A 389 -42.27 15.22 -26.16
CA ALA A 389 -41.27 14.24 -26.52
C ALA A 389 -41.24 14.23 -28.03
N GLY A 390 -40.24 14.93 -28.57
CA GLY A 390 -40.26 15.39 -29.93
C GLY A 390 -40.36 14.15 -30.77
N GLU A 391 -41.47 13.99 -31.46
CA GLU A 391 -41.68 12.87 -32.37
C GLU A 391 -40.44 12.82 -33.26
N GLU A 392 -39.58 11.83 -32.99
CA GLU A 392 -38.23 11.77 -33.53
C GLU A 392 -38.39 11.65 -35.03
N ASP A 393 -38.21 12.74 -35.77
CA ASP A 393 -38.35 12.73 -37.22
C ASP A 393 -37.33 11.71 -37.76
N PRO A 394 -37.78 10.54 -38.23
CA PRO A 394 -36.87 9.47 -38.64
C PRO A 394 -36.01 9.92 -39.82
N ASP A 395 -36.47 10.92 -40.58
CA ASP A 395 -35.71 11.53 -41.65
C ASP A 395 -34.53 12.35 -41.13
N ALA A 396 -34.65 12.99 -39.96
CA ALA A 396 -33.56 13.73 -39.35
C ALA A 396 -32.44 12.79 -38.90
N HIS A 397 -32.79 11.62 -38.32
CA HIS A 397 -31.81 10.60 -37.97
C HIS A 397 -31.05 10.09 -39.21
N ALA A 398 -31.77 9.72 -40.28
CA ALA A 398 -31.16 9.27 -41.52
C ALA A 398 -30.24 10.34 -42.15
N LYS A 399 -30.59 11.63 -42.06
CA LYS A 399 -29.75 12.74 -42.52
C LYS A 399 -28.44 12.84 -41.72
N TYR A 400 -28.49 12.71 -40.40
CA TYR A 400 -27.28 12.73 -39.55
C TYR A 400 -26.36 11.56 -39.89
N LEU A 401 -26.91 10.34 -39.98
CA LEU A 401 -26.14 9.16 -40.37
C LEU A 401 -25.53 9.32 -41.77
N ASN A 402 -26.30 9.75 -42.77
CA ASN A 402 -25.78 9.98 -44.12
C ASN A 402 -24.67 11.03 -44.15
N THR A 403 -24.80 12.12 -43.37
CA THR A 403 -23.77 13.15 -43.25
C THR A 403 -22.48 12.58 -42.63
N PHE A 404 -22.62 11.77 -41.59
CA PHE A 404 -21.48 11.11 -40.95
C PHE A 404 -20.84 10.05 -41.85
N MET A 405 -21.64 9.22 -42.53
CA MET A 405 -21.19 8.20 -43.48
C MET A 405 -20.36 8.83 -44.62
N ALA A 406 -20.83 9.95 -45.17
CA ALA A 406 -20.08 10.73 -46.15
C ALA A 406 -18.74 11.23 -45.56
N HIS A 407 -18.74 11.70 -44.30
CA HIS A 407 -17.52 12.17 -43.63
C HIS A 407 -16.49 11.06 -43.37
N ILE A 408 -16.93 9.85 -43.01
CA ILE A 408 -16.04 8.70 -42.80
C ILE A 408 -15.63 8.02 -44.11
N GLY A 409 -16.11 8.49 -45.25
CA GLY A 409 -15.76 7.99 -46.58
C GLY A 409 -16.53 6.74 -47.01
N VAL A 410 -17.61 6.38 -46.32
CA VAL A 410 -18.44 5.23 -46.70
C VAL A 410 -19.41 5.70 -47.81
N PRO A 411 -19.33 5.15 -49.04
CA PRO A 411 -20.10 5.65 -50.19
C PRO A 411 -21.59 5.27 -50.16
N PHE A 412 -22.04 4.56 -49.13
CA PHE A 412 -23.43 4.11 -49.04
C PHE A 412 -24.32 5.25 -48.53
N LEU A 413 -25.28 5.64 -49.36
CA LEU A 413 -26.39 6.50 -48.96
C LEU A 413 -27.49 5.61 -48.40
N MET A 414 -27.91 5.81 -47.14
CA MET A 414 -29.18 5.27 -46.69
C MET A 414 -30.27 5.86 -47.58
N ILE A 415 -30.86 5.02 -48.42
CA ILE A 415 -32.10 5.36 -49.11
C ILE A 415 -33.16 5.47 -48.00
N PRO A 416 -33.74 6.66 -47.76
CA PRO A 416 -34.81 6.80 -46.79
C PRO A 416 -35.87 5.74 -47.08
N ALA A 417 -36.37 5.06 -46.04
CA ALA A 417 -37.47 4.12 -46.21
C ALA A 417 -38.56 4.85 -47.03
N PRO A 418 -39.04 4.28 -48.15
CA PRO A 418 -40.04 4.93 -48.95
C PRO A 418 -41.17 5.31 -48.01
N LYS A 419 -41.39 6.61 -47.83
CA LYS A 419 -42.51 7.09 -47.03
C LYS A 419 -43.72 6.45 -47.68
N GLU A 420 -44.31 5.46 -47.02
CA GLU A 420 -45.65 5.03 -47.35
C GLU A 420 -46.46 6.30 -47.15
N LYS A 421 -46.72 7.00 -48.27
CA LYS A 421 -47.74 8.03 -48.30
C LYS A 421 -48.99 7.25 -47.99
N VAL A 422 -49.33 7.18 -46.72
CA VAL A 422 -50.64 6.82 -46.26
C VAL A 422 -51.48 7.97 -46.78
N ASP A 423 -51.88 7.88 -48.05
CA ASP A 423 -52.89 8.72 -48.64
C ASP A 423 -54.17 8.37 -47.88
N GLU A 424 -54.35 8.97 -46.70
CA GLU A 424 -55.54 8.83 -45.85
C GLU A 424 -56.81 9.25 -46.61
N SER A 425 -56.67 9.92 -47.74
CA SER A 425 -57.74 10.29 -48.66
C SER A 425 -58.01 9.28 -49.78
N ALA A 426 -57.22 8.21 -49.95
CA ALA A 426 -57.49 7.19 -50.96
C ALA A 426 -58.40 6.10 -50.37
N PRO A 427 -59.65 5.92 -50.88
CA PRO A 427 -60.53 4.88 -50.38
C PRO A 427 -59.88 3.52 -50.58
N LEU A 428 -59.61 2.83 -49.47
CA LEU A 428 -59.01 1.50 -49.43
C LEU A 428 -59.59 0.62 -50.55
N SER A 429 -58.73 0.25 -51.50
CA SER A 429 -59.10 -0.69 -52.56
C SER A 429 -59.76 -1.92 -51.93
N SER A 430 -60.99 -2.20 -52.37
CA SER A 430 -61.87 -3.26 -51.87
C SER A 430 -61.22 -4.65 -51.84
N ARG A 431 -60.10 -4.83 -52.55
CA ARG A 431 -59.29 -6.05 -52.57
C ARG A 431 -58.53 -6.31 -51.26
N SER A 432 -58.05 -5.27 -50.57
CA SER A 432 -57.33 -5.42 -49.29
C SER A 432 -58.27 -5.69 -48.11
N ARG A 433 -59.52 -5.22 -48.19
CA ARG A 433 -60.55 -5.48 -47.16
C ARG A 433 -60.98 -6.95 -47.11
N ARG A 434 -61.01 -7.66 -48.25
CA ARG A 434 -61.33 -9.09 -48.30
C ARG A 434 -60.25 -9.98 -47.68
N ARG A 435 -58.97 -9.62 -47.79
CA ARG A 435 -57.87 -10.45 -47.25
C ARG A 435 -57.80 -10.45 -45.72
N ARG A 436 -58.22 -9.37 -45.05
CA ARG A 436 -58.25 -9.31 -43.57
C ARG A 436 -59.42 -10.07 -42.93
N LEU A 437 -60.46 -10.42 -43.68
CA LEU A 437 -61.61 -11.17 -43.17
C LEU A 437 -61.48 -12.71 -43.37
N LEU A 438 -60.41 -13.19 -44.01
CA LEU A 438 -60.22 -14.61 -44.32
C LEU A 438 -59.18 -15.33 -43.43
N THR A 439 -58.75 -14.71 -42.34
CA THR A 439 -57.91 -15.36 -41.31
C THR A 439 -58.55 -15.11 -39.96
N PRO A 440 -59.53 -15.96 -39.60
CA PRO A 440 -59.19 -17.04 -38.70
C PRO A 440 -59.88 -18.34 -39.11
N LEU A 441 -59.15 -19.45 -39.14
CA LEU A 441 -59.60 -20.83 -38.92
C LEU A 441 -58.50 -21.75 -39.48
N ILE A 442 -58.22 -22.82 -38.73
CA ILE A 442 -57.22 -23.87 -39.01
C ILE A 442 -55.82 -23.37 -38.59
N ILE A 443 -55.24 -23.78 -37.46
CA ILE A 443 -54.84 -25.15 -37.09
C ILE A 443 -55.00 -25.36 -35.57
N LYS A 444 -55.58 -26.51 -35.20
CA LYS A 444 -55.50 -27.14 -33.88
C LYS A 444 -54.26 -28.02 -33.81
#